data_AF-E9GDU7-F1
#
_entry.id   AF-E9GDU7-F1
#
_cell.length_a   1.000
_cell.length_b   1.000
_cell.length_c   1.000
_cell.angle_alpha   90.00
_cell.angle_beta   90.00
_cell.angle_gamma   90.00
#
_symmetry.space_group_name_H-M   'P 1'
#
loop_
_entity.id
_entity.type
_entity.pdbx_description
1 polymer ?
#
loop_
_entity_poly.entity_id
_entity_poly.type
_entity_poly.pdbx_seq_one_letter_code
_entity_poly.pdbx_strand_id
1 'polypeptide(L)'
;MDIIFNLQRRKLLGEIAVEILQYLDVNDLNAAERVSSVWREAVLSGKLWEKLFKQNIVLHPPWKKMNSIIGKQKINSNSPFISEEDDPDEQYFCNEQMFYKKMCLTIADSLDILEKNWVTGNYQEEIVLRGPVIGPVNSITFLMDEKHIVRHVDSEKTFQFFNRWSLELEETIPSRTDLLGNNHLHCFVTCFDFSDELLAVGYGNGVVDVIGRKSIETLHTFRDFDWPYDHSFDEDDAYNFATEKVILSPKQQFLLSYLYTATSYFLTLRKIKSVKEMTIAHQLQLDENVEELVNLYMDDFYTVLFIRSRTNRGPSEEMFEIRSTESFTPLHSFPVQGIVSAYHYLNGLLVIGKRIGNSQFLRVWDTKTGVSIWNVNLDKEKIVDLRIISDKYIVSVNDHGELKQWDLHTVLDHAVPADQALLHRIGSSKNLSSCVGGGMVADEYQVVLFGFFRTAPIKGQKESPIIVSLDFMKGQNRVKRPLPQLY
;
A
#
# COMPACT_ATOMS: atom_id res chain seq x y z
N MET A 1 16.11 48.35 -9.58
CA MET A 1 14.80 48.94 -9.92
C MET A 1 13.74 48.04 -9.30
N ASP A 2 12.87 48.56 -8.43
CA ASP A 2 11.81 47.75 -7.80
C ASP A 2 10.61 47.63 -8.74
N ILE A 3 10.54 46.51 -9.46
CA ILE A 3 9.54 46.28 -10.51
C ILE A 3 8.13 46.20 -9.90
N ILE A 4 7.97 45.46 -8.81
CA ILE A 4 6.68 45.25 -8.15
C ILE A 4 6.15 46.55 -7.55
N PHE A 5 6.99 47.33 -6.86
CA PHE A 5 6.58 48.64 -6.33
C PHE A 5 6.12 49.60 -7.43
N ASN A 6 6.84 49.64 -8.55
CA ASN A 6 6.51 50.53 -9.66
C ASN A 6 5.23 50.12 -10.40
N LEU A 7 4.98 48.82 -10.53
CA LEU A 7 3.77 48.27 -11.14
C LEU A 7 2.55 48.49 -10.22
N GLN A 8 2.68 48.24 -8.92
CA GLN A 8 1.56 48.38 -7.97
C GLN A 8 1.14 49.85 -7.78
N ARG A 9 2.11 50.78 -7.80
CA ARG A 9 1.83 52.22 -7.71
C ARG A 9 1.05 52.76 -8.91
N ARG A 10 1.18 52.11 -10.08
CA ARG A 10 0.40 52.41 -11.29
C ARG A 10 -0.79 51.47 -11.31
N LYS A 11 -1.91 51.84 -10.66
CA LYS A 11 -3.12 50.99 -10.46
C LYS A 11 -3.56 50.13 -11.67
N LEU A 12 -3.30 50.55 -12.91
CA LEU A 12 -3.60 49.80 -14.14
C LEU A 12 -2.63 48.64 -14.46
N LEU A 13 -1.52 48.51 -13.72
CA LEU A 13 -0.47 47.50 -13.93
C LEU A 13 -0.28 46.60 -12.69
N GLY A 14 -1.12 46.76 -11.66
CA GLY A 14 -1.09 45.88 -10.48
C GLY A 14 -1.36 44.42 -10.83
N GLU A 15 -2.17 44.17 -11.86
CA GLU A 15 -2.40 42.82 -12.40
C GLU A 15 -1.10 42.17 -12.92
N ILE A 16 -0.21 42.93 -13.54
CA ILE A 16 1.09 42.42 -14.02
C ILE A 16 1.99 42.05 -12.85
N ALA A 17 1.95 42.81 -11.75
CA ALA A 17 2.70 42.47 -10.55
C ALA A 17 2.22 41.13 -9.97
N VAL A 18 0.91 40.89 -9.94
CA VAL A 18 0.30 39.61 -9.51
C VAL A 18 0.70 38.46 -10.46
N GLU A 19 0.67 38.68 -11.77
CA GLU A 19 1.08 37.69 -12.79
C GLU A 19 2.57 37.32 -12.68
N ILE A 20 3.45 38.24 -12.28
CA ILE A 20 4.86 37.92 -12.04
C ILE A 20 4.99 37.04 -10.78
N LEU A 21 4.32 37.42 -9.70
CA LEU A 21 4.44 36.75 -8.40
C LEU A 21 3.77 35.37 -8.37
N GLN A 22 2.85 35.07 -9.29
CA GLN A 22 2.20 33.75 -9.36
C GLN A 22 3.16 32.60 -9.73
N TYR A 23 4.32 32.92 -10.32
CA TYR A 23 5.32 31.92 -10.71
C TYR A 23 6.25 31.51 -9.56
N LEU A 24 6.13 32.17 -8.39
CA LEU A 24 6.95 31.87 -7.23
C LEU A 24 6.47 30.57 -6.55
N ASP A 25 7.43 29.79 -6.06
CA ASP A 25 7.11 28.66 -5.20
C ASP A 25 6.72 29.12 -3.78
N VAL A 26 6.39 28.16 -2.91
CA VAL A 26 5.92 28.42 -1.54
C VAL A 26 6.94 29.21 -0.71
N ASN A 27 8.23 28.88 -0.86
CA ASN A 27 9.30 29.48 -0.08
C ASN A 27 9.59 30.89 -0.59
N ASP A 28 9.66 31.04 -1.90
CA ASP A 28 9.88 32.33 -2.57
C ASP A 28 8.71 33.28 -2.36
N LEU A 29 7.46 32.79 -2.38
CA LEU A 29 6.27 33.62 -2.09
C LEU A 29 6.24 34.06 -0.61
N ASN A 30 6.66 33.18 0.32
CA ASN A 30 6.80 33.54 1.73
C ASN A 30 7.93 34.56 1.96
N ALA A 31 9.01 34.47 1.18
CA ALA A 31 10.08 35.47 1.19
C ALA A 31 9.62 36.81 0.59
N ALA A 32 8.85 36.76 -0.51
CA ALA A 32 8.30 37.92 -1.22
C ALA A 32 7.45 38.81 -0.30
N GLU A 33 6.61 38.23 0.57
CA GLU A 33 5.84 39.00 1.56
C GLU A 33 6.71 39.74 2.59
N ARG A 34 7.93 39.25 2.84
CA ARG A 34 8.86 39.85 3.81
C ARG A 34 9.71 40.97 3.20
N VAL A 35 9.66 41.18 1.89
CA VAL A 35 10.44 42.20 1.18
C VAL A 35 9.95 43.61 1.55
N SER A 36 8.64 43.85 1.48
CA SER A 36 8.04 45.14 1.84
C SER A 36 6.51 45.04 2.02
N SER A 37 5.89 46.08 2.60
CA SER A 37 4.43 46.18 2.70
C SER A 37 3.73 46.17 1.34
N VAL A 38 4.33 46.78 0.31
CA VAL A 38 3.75 46.83 -1.06
C VAL A 38 3.77 45.47 -1.73
N TRP A 39 4.84 44.69 -1.53
CA TRP A 39 4.90 43.31 -1.99
C TRP A 39 3.87 42.43 -1.28
N ARG A 40 3.77 42.57 0.05
CA ARG A 40 2.76 41.86 0.83
C ARG A 40 1.33 42.22 0.39
N GLU A 41 1.06 43.49 0.12
CA GLU A 41 -0.24 43.94 -0.40
C GLU A 41 -0.52 43.35 -1.78
N ALA A 42 0.46 43.29 -2.68
CA ALA A 42 0.31 42.65 -3.99
C ALA A 42 0.01 41.15 -3.87
N VAL A 43 0.66 40.45 -2.94
CA VAL A 43 0.41 39.02 -2.67
C VAL A 43 -1.00 38.78 -2.14
N LEU A 44 -1.42 39.56 -1.13
CA LEU A 44 -2.75 39.43 -0.51
C LEU A 44 -3.87 39.83 -1.48
N SER A 45 -3.77 41.00 -2.12
CA SER A 45 -4.77 41.48 -3.08
C SER A 45 -4.90 40.57 -4.31
N GLY A 46 -3.80 39.97 -4.75
CA GLY A 46 -3.76 39.00 -5.85
C GLY A 46 -4.27 37.60 -5.50
N LYS A 47 -4.61 37.35 -4.22
CA LYS A 47 -5.01 36.04 -3.68
C LYS A 47 -4.02 34.91 -4.01
N LEU A 48 -2.73 35.23 -3.98
CA LEU A 48 -1.70 34.33 -4.52
C LEU A 48 -1.57 33.04 -3.74
N TRP A 49 -1.80 33.04 -2.42
CA TRP A 49 -1.76 31.80 -1.62
C TRP A 49 -2.88 30.85 -1.97
N GLU A 50 -4.09 31.36 -2.21
CA GLU A 50 -5.22 30.56 -2.67
C GLU A 50 -4.95 29.97 -4.06
N LYS A 51 -4.44 30.80 -4.99
CA LYS A 51 -4.08 30.36 -6.34
C LYS A 51 -3.01 29.28 -6.31
N LEU A 52 -1.91 29.52 -5.58
CA LEU A 52 -0.81 28.57 -5.41
C LEU A 52 -1.30 27.25 -4.80
N PHE A 53 -2.14 27.31 -3.76
CA PHE A 53 -2.72 26.12 -3.14
C PHE A 53 -3.56 25.29 -4.13
N LYS A 54 -4.50 25.95 -4.81
CA LYS A 54 -5.38 25.30 -5.80
C LYS A 54 -4.58 24.72 -6.96
N GLN A 55 -3.59 25.46 -7.46
CA GLN A 55 -2.70 25.01 -8.50
C GLN A 55 -1.88 23.78 -8.05
N ASN A 56 -1.24 23.84 -6.89
CA ASN A 56 -0.39 22.75 -6.42
C ASN A 56 -1.17 21.47 -6.14
N ILE A 57 -2.39 21.56 -5.60
CA ILE A 57 -3.24 20.37 -5.39
C ILE A 57 -3.62 19.70 -6.71
N VAL A 58 -3.82 20.49 -7.78
CA VAL A 58 -4.19 19.94 -9.09
C VAL A 58 -2.97 19.39 -9.83
N LEU A 59 -1.86 20.12 -9.81
CA LEU A 59 -0.67 19.79 -10.59
C LEU A 59 0.25 18.78 -9.91
N HIS A 60 0.27 18.72 -8.58
CA HIS A 60 1.21 17.90 -7.83
C HIS A 60 0.47 16.85 -6.97
N PRO A 61 0.45 15.57 -7.39
CA PRO A 61 -0.18 14.50 -6.61
C PRO A 61 0.28 14.39 -5.15
N PRO A 62 1.58 14.56 -4.80
CA PRO A 62 2.04 14.54 -3.41
C PRO A 62 1.39 15.63 -2.55
N TRP A 63 1.15 16.82 -3.11
CA TRP A 63 0.46 17.91 -2.42
C TRP A 63 -0.99 17.57 -2.10
N LYS A 64 -1.71 17.01 -3.07
CA LYS A 64 -3.09 16.55 -2.88
C LYS A 64 -3.18 15.49 -1.78
N LYS A 65 -2.29 14.50 -1.81
CA LYS A 65 -2.23 13.42 -0.80
C LYS A 65 -1.88 13.98 0.58
N MET A 66 -0.82 14.78 0.68
CA MET A 66 -0.40 15.40 1.94
C MET A 66 -1.50 16.26 2.56
N ASN A 67 -2.21 17.03 1.75
CA ASN A 67 -3.36 17.81 2.20
C ASN A 67 -4.46 16.92 2.81
N SER A 68 -4.79 15.80 2.16
CA SER A 68 -5.75 14.83 2.68
C SER A 68 -5.32 14.25 4.03
N ILE A 69 -4.04 13.91 4.15
CA ILE A 69 -3.45 13.34 5.38
C ILE A 69 -3.50 14.35 6.52
N ILE A 70 -3.02 15.58 6.28
CA ILE A 70 -3.05 16.66 7.26
C ILE A 70 -4.49 16.95 7.69
N GLY A 71 -5.44 16.95 6.76
CA GLY A 71 -6.87 17.08 7.05
C GLY A 71 -7.35 15.99 8.01
N LYS A 72 -7.06 14.72 7.72
CA LYS A 72 -7.41 13.57 8.56
C LYS A 72 -6.77 13.63 9.95
N GLN A 73 -5.51 14.07 10.05
CA GLN A 73 -4.83 14.26 11.34
C GLN A 73 -5.42 15.40 12.17
N LYS A 74 -5.86 16.50 11.51
CA LYS A 74 -6.44 17.68 12.18
C LYS A 74 -7.88 17.46 12.65
N ILE A 75 -8.68 16.63 11.97
CA ILE A 75 -10.05 16.29 12.42
C ILE A 75 -10.04 15.64 13.82
N ASN A 76 -8.92 15.01 14.21
CA ASN A 76 -8.73 14.43 15.55
C ASN A 76 -8.16 15.43 16.58
N SER A 77 -7.80 16.65 16.15
CA SER A 77 -7.27 17.72 16.98
C SER A 77 -8.27 18.87 17.01
N ASN A 78 -9.39 18.69 17.73
CA ASN A 78 -10.39 19.74 17.91
C ASN A 78 -9.76 21.02 18.50
N SER A 79 -9.70 22.09 17.70
CA SER A 79 -9.76 23.45 18.22
C SER A 79 -10.29 24.40 17.14
N PRO A 80 -11.50 24.96 17.29
CA PRO A 80 -11.96 26.07 16.49
C PRO A 80 -11.34 27.36 17.08
N PHE A 81 -10.36 27.94 16.39
CA PHE A 81 -9.93 29.31 16.67
C PHE A 81 -10.78 30.27 15.84
N ILE A 82 -11.78 30.87 16.47
CA ILE A 82 -12.34 32.16 16.07
C ILE A 82 -12.46 32.97 17.37
N SER A 83 -11.61 33.99 17.53
CA SER A 83 -11.83 35.08 18.46
C SER A 83 -12.47 36.23 17.68
N GLU A 84 -13.69 36.59 18.06
CA GLU A 84 -14.38 37.80 17.63
C GLU A 84 -13.71 39.01 18.26
N GLU A 85 -13.21 39.93 17.42
CA GLU A 85 -13.25 41.38 17.60
C GLU A 85 -12.52 42.03 16.39
N ASP A 86 -13.17 43.04 15.81
CA ASP A 86 -12.79 43.94 14.70
C ASP A 86 -13.05 43.56 13.22
N ASP A 87 -13.33 44.62 12.45
CA ASP A 87 -13.95 44.82 11.10
C ASP A 87 -14.19 43.59 10.17
N PRO A 88 -15.45 43.24 9.80
CA PRO A 88 -15.78 41.96 9.16
C PRO A 88 -15.16 41.70 7.78
N ASP A 89 -15.03 42.72 6.93
CA ASP A 89 -14.76 42.51 5.50
C ASP A 89 -13.25 42.44 5.16
N GLU A 90 -12.41 43.25 5.81
CA GLU A 90 -10.94 43.18 5.64
C GLU A 90 -10.31 42.04 6.45
N GLN A 91 -10.86 41.73 7.64
CA GLN A 91 -10.41 40.63 8.48
C GLN A 91 -10.72 39.28 7.84
N TYR A 92 -11.92 39.10 7.26
CA TYR A 92 -12.27 37.85 6.57
C TYR A 92 -11.33 37.56 5.39
N PHE A 93 -11.04 38.56 4.55
CA PHE A 93 -10.14 38.40 3.41
C PHE A 93 -8.71 38.07 3.82
N CYS A 94 -8.18 38.78 4.83
CA CYS A 94 -6.84 38.50 5.35
C CYS A 94 -6.77 37.13 6.04
N ASN A 95 -7.83 36.72 6.74
CA ASN A 95 -7.93 35.44 7.41
C ASN A 95 -7.96 34.27 6.42
N GLU A 96 -8.64 34.42 5.28
CA GLU A 96 -8.68 33.41 4.23
C GLU A 96 -7.30 33.21 3.58
N GLN A 97 -6.60 34.29 3.23
CA GLN A 97 -5.23 34.19 2.69
C GLN A 97 -4.24 33.67 3.73
N MET A 98 -4.36 34.06 5.00
CA MET A 98 -3.55 33.52 6.09
C MET A 98 -3.81 32.01 6.30
N PHE A 99 -5.06 31.56 6.12
CA PHE A 99 -5.40 30.14 6.15
C PHE A 99 -4.68 29.37 5.03
N TYR A 100 -4.82 29.81 3.77
CA TYR A 100 -4.14 29.17 2.64
C TYR A 100 -2.62 29.20 2.76
N LYS A 101 -2.06 30.31 3.24
CA LYS A 101 -0.63 30.44 3.54
C LYS A 101 -0.19 29.40 4.56
N LYS A 102 -0.88 29.32 5.70
CA LYS A 102 -0.57 28.34 6.76
C LYS A 102 -0.66 26.92 6.24
N MET A 103 -1.66 26.62 5.42
CA MET A 103 -1.81 25.32 4.75
C MET A 103 -0.64 25.01 3.83
N CYS A 104 -0.30 25.90 2.89
CA CYS A 104 0.80 25.70 1.94
C CYS A 104 2.12 25.45 2.65
N LEU A 105 2.44 26.28 3.66
CA LEU A 105 3.65 26.11 4.47
C LEU A 105 3.63 24.78 5.22
N THR A 106 2.50 24.40 5.83
CA THR A 106 2.41 23.10 6.54
C THR A 106 2.63 21.92 5.60
N ILE A 107 2.05 21.94 4.39
CA ILE A 107 2.25 20.87 3.39
C ILE A 107 3.71 20.81 2.95
N ALA A 108 4.29 21.95 2.57
CA ALA A 108 5.68 22.03 2.13
C ALA A 108 6.64 21.52 3.22
N ASP A 109 6.52 22.05 4.44
CA ASP A 109 7.33 21.62 5.59
C ASP A 109 7.17 20.11 5.86
N SER A 110 5.95 19.58 5.76
CA SER A 110 5.70 18.16 5.99
C SER A 110 6.30 17.26 4.91
N LEU A 111 6.28 17.69 3.64
CA LEU A 111 6.93 16.97 2.55
C LEU A 111 8.45 17.00 2.70
N ASP A 112 9.03 18.15 3.06
CA ASP A 112 10.46 18.30 3.30
C ASP A 112 10.93 17.44 4.49
N ILE A 113 10.14 17.42 5.57
CA ILE A 113 10.40 16.54 6.73
C ILE A 113 10.32 15.08 6.31
N LEU A 114 9.30 14.68 5.54
CA LEU A 114 9.13 13.31 5.08
C LEU A 114 10.33 12.86 4.24
N GLU A 115 10.72 13.66 3.25
CA GLU A 115 11.87 13.36 2.39
C GLU A 115 13.16 13.26 3.20
N LYS A 116 13.40 14.23 4.10
CA LYS A 116 14.54 14.20 5.01
C LYS A 116 14.53 12.95 5.89
N ASN A 117 13.38 12.52 6.38
CA ASN A 117 13.25 11.35 7.23
C ASN A 117 13.61 10.06 6.49
N TRP A 118 13.13 9.90 5.25
CA TRP A 118 13.56 8.79 4.39
C TRP A 118 15.05 8.82 4.05
N VAL A 119 15.61 9.99 3.76
CA VAL A 119 17.04 10.17 3.43
C VAL A 119 17.96 10.08 4.66
N THR A 120 17.41 10.08 5.87
CA THR A 120 18.22 9.94 7.10
C THR A 120 17.90 8.65 7.85
N GLY A 121 16.92 7.86 7.40
CA GLY A 121 16.39 6.72 8.12
C GLY A 121 15.73 7.08 9.45
N ASN A 122 15.20 8.30 9.58
CA ASN A 122 14.50 8.75 10.77
C ASN A 122 13.02 8.35 10.71
N TYR A 123 12.54 7.67 11.74
CA TYR A 123 11.15 7.23 11.85
C TYR A 123 10.69 7.27 13.30
N GLN A 124 9.37 7.20 13.51
CA GLN A 124 8.78 6.95 14.81
C GLN A 124 8.21 5.52 14.83
N GLU A 125 8.70 4.70 15.75
CA GLU A 125 8.14 3.36 15.98
C GLU A 125 6.88 3.44 16.85
N GLU A 126 5.77 2.93 16.34
CA GLU A 126 4.50 2.77 17.04
C GLU A 126 4.09 1.29 16.98
N ILE A 127 3.88 0.67 18.15
CA ILE A 127 3.33 -0.70 18.21
C ILE A 127 1.82 -0.57 18.02
N VAL A 128 1.32 -1.09 16.91
CA VAL A 128 -0.10 -1.01 16.56
C VAL A 128 -0.90 -1.97 17.43
N LEU A 129 -0.44 -3.23 17.58
CA LEU A 129 -1.18 -4.26 18.30
C LEU A 129 -0.27 -5.26 19.01
N ARG A 130 -0.68 -5.66 20.23
CA ARG A 130 -0.26 -6.87 20.96
C ARG A 130 -1.51 -7.58 21.44
N GLY A 131 -1.78 -8.79 20.96
CA GLY A 131 -2.95 -9.55 21.42
C GLY A 131 -2.79 -11.06 21.18
N PRO A 132 -3.40 -11.90 22.03
CA PRO A 132 -3.38 -13.34 21.85
C PRO A 132 -4.30 -13.72 20.68
N VAL A 133 -3.73 -14.23 19.59
CA VAL A 133 -4.54 -14.91 18.57
C VAL A 133 -4.82 -16.32 19.05
N ILE A 134 -6.10 -16.70 19.11
CA ILE A 134 -6.52 -18.06 19.46
C ILE A 134 -6.89 -18.79 18.17
N GLY A 135 -5.90 -19.33 17.45
CA GLY A 135 -6.14 -20.12 16.24
C GLY A 135 -4.86 -20.49 15.49
N PRO A 136 -4.89 -21.44 14.54
CA PRO A 136 -3.75 -21.71 13.67
C PRO A 136 -3.38 -20.45 12.89
N VAL A 137 -2.08 -20.15 12.88
CA VAL A 137 -1.46 -18.86 12.59
C VAL A 137 -1.38 -18.52 11.08
N ASN A 138 -1.86 -19.42 10.21
CA ASN A 138 -1.64 -19.36 8.76
C ASN A 138 -2.59 -18.42 8.00
N SER A 139 -3.51 -17.71 8.66
CA SER A 139 -4.61 -16.96 8.01
C SER A 139 -4.63 -15.45 8.27
N ILE A 140 -3.64 -14.89 8.99
CA ILE A 140 -3.60 -13.44 9.21
C ILE A 140 -3.09 -12.76 7.93
N THR A 141 -4.01 -12.46 7.03
CA THR A 141 -3.77 -11.55 5.90
C THR A 141 -3.98 -10.12 6.40
N PHE A 142 -3.05 -9.24 6.08
CA PHE A 142 -3.09 -7.82 6.44
C PHE A 142 -2.92 -7.01 5.17
N LEU A 143 -3.70 -5.94 5.05
CA LEU A 143 -3.63 -5.01 3.94
C LEU A 143 -3.73 -3.58 4.47
N MET A 144 -3.22 -2.64 3.70
CA MET A 144 -3.17 -1.22 4.06
C MET A 144 -3.53 -0.36 2.86
N ASP A 145 -4.40 0.63 3.08
CA ASP A 145 -4.71 1.68 2.11
C ASP A 145 -4.32 3.08 2.66
N GLU A 146 -4.84 4.15 2.07
CA GLU A 146 -4.58 5.54 2.50
C GLU A 146 -5.27 5.96 3.82
N LYS A 147 -6.13 5.10 4.39
CA LYS A 147 -7.00 5.43 5.54
C LYS A 147 -6.95 4.38 6.65
N HIS A 148 -6.87 3.11 6.30
CA HIS A 148 -7.07 1.97 7.16
C HIS A 148 -5.95 0.94 7.03
N ILE A 149 -5.70 0.26 8.15
CA ILE A 149 -4.99 -1.01 8.22
C ILE A 149 -6.04 -2.07 8.54
N VAL A 150 -6.12 -3.11 7.71
CA VAL A 150 -7.17 -4.13 7.80
C VAL A 150 -6.54 -5.47 8.13
N ARG A 151 -7.16 -6.17 9.09
CA ARG A 151 -6.82 -7.56 9.40
C ARG A 151 -8.08 -8.42 9.47
N HIS A 152 -7.93 -9.69 9.14
CA HIS A 152 -8.92 -10.70 9.47
C HIS A 152 -8.51 -11.47 10.72
N VAL A 153 -9.48 -11.75 11.61
CA VAL A 153 -9.27 -12.55 12.81
C VAL A 153 -10.22 -13.74 12.78
N ASP A 154 -9.73 -14.92 12.38
CA ASP A 154 -10.53 -16.14 12.24
C ASP A 154 -11.28 -16.54 13.51
N SER A 155 -10.67 -16.35 14.68
CA SER A 155 -11.28 -16.71 15.97
C SER A 155 -12.47 -15.83 16.33
N GLU A 156 -12.41 -14.56 15.92
CA GLU A 156 -13.47 -13.58 16.15
C GLU A 156 -14.45 -13.51 14.98
N LYS A 157 -14.09 -14.12 13.84
CA LYS A 157 -14.88 -14.12 12.60
C LYS A 157 -15.18 -12.70 12.13
N THR A 158 -14.20 -11.81 12.23
CA THR A 158 -14.36 -10.41 11.88
C THR A 158 -13.16 -9.87 11.11
N PHE A 159 -13.45 -8.94 10.21
CA PHE A 159 -12.51 -8.00 9.63
C PHE A 159 -12.49 -6.75 10.49
N GLN A 160 -11.31 -6.33 10.92
CA GLN A 160 -11.11 -5.16 11.75
C GLN A 160 -10.35 -4.10 10.97
N PHE A 161 -10.94 -2.91 10.88
CA PHE A 161 -10.40 -1.74 10.20
C PHE A 161 -9.90 -0.76 11.24
N PHE A 162 -8.59 -0.57 11.27
CA PHE A 162 -7.94 0.40 12.15
C PHE A 162 -7.65 1.66 11.38
N ASN A 163 -7.94 2.84 11.95
CA ASN A 163 -7.47 4.10 11.41
C ASN A 163 -5.95 4.05 11.31
N ARG A 164 -5.41 4.33 10.13
CA ARG A 164 -3.98 4.25 9.87
C ARG A 164 -3.14 5.26 10.66
N TRP A 165 -3.70 6.42 10.99
CA TRP A 165 -3.00 7.56 11.59
C TRP A 165 -3.12 7.60 13.12
N SER A 166 -4.30 7.27 13.66
CA SER A 166 -4.53 7.17 15.11
C SER A 166 -4.29 5.76 15.66
N LEU A 167 -4.33 4.73 14.79
CA LEU A 167 -4.26 3.31 15.15
C LEU A 167 -5.47 2.83 15.98
N GLU A 168 -6.54 3.62 16.04
CA GLU A 168 -7.78 3.27 16.72
C GLU A 168 -8.67 2.40 15.83
N LEU A 169 -9.40 1.46 16.42
CA LEU A 169 -10.36 0.63 15.70
C LEU A 169 -11.57 1.48 15.28
N GLU A 170 -11.86 1.55 13.98
CA GLU A 170 -12.97 2.34 13.43
C GLU A 170 -14.16 1.46 13.05
N GLU A 171 -13.92 0.35 12.34
CA GLU A 171 -14.99 -0.51 11.80
C GLU A 171 -14.68 -1.99 12.03
N THR A 172 -15.73 -2.76 12.28
CA THR A 172 -15.66 -4.23 12.37
C THR A 172 -16.74 -4.82 11.48
N ILE A 173 -16.34 -5.65 10.51
CA ILE A 173 -17.26 -6.32 9.58
C ILE A 173 -17.24 -7.82 9.88
N PRO A 174 -18.38 -8.48 10.11
CA PRO A 174 -18.42 -9.92 10.32
C PRO A 174 -18.07 -10.68 9.04
N SER A 175 -17.28 -11.74 9.16
CA SER A 175 -17.02 -12.69 8.08
C SER A 175 -18.19 -13.66 7.93
N ARG A 176 -18.30 -14.31 6.77
CA ARG A 176 -19.31 -15.35 6.51
C ARG A 176 -19.28 -16.43 7.59
N THR A 177 -20.46 -16.80 8.09
CA THR A 177 -20.70 -17.93 8.99
C THR A 177 -21.71 -18.89 8.36
N ASP A 178 -21.74 -20.15 8.80
CA ASP A 178 -22.78 -21.08 8.36
C ASP A 178 -24.14 -20.79 9.03
N LEU A 179 -25.19 -21.50 8.60
CA LEU A 179 -26.56 -21.38 9.12
C LEU A 179 -26.70 -21.68 10.64
N LEU A 180 -25.67 -22.27 11.25
CA LEU A 180 -25.60 -22.61 12.68
C LEU A 180 -24.64 -21.67 13.45
N GLY A 181 -24.09 -20.63 12.80
CA GLY A 181 -23.12 -19.71 13.39
C GLY A 181 -21.72 -20.31 13.60
N ASN A 182 -21.49 -21.53 13.14
CA ASN A 182 -20.21 -22.22 13.21
C ASN A 182 -19.40 -21.96 11.95
N ASN A 183 -18.09 -22.22 12.03
CA ASN A 183 -17.31 -22.37 10.82
C ASN A 183 -17.60 -23.80 10.35
N HIS A 184 -18.32 -23.96 9.23
CA HIS A 184 -18.18 -25.19 8.45
C HIS A 184 -16.67 -25.43 8.27
N LEU A 185 -16.20 -26.68 8.31
CA LEU A 185 -14.75 -27.02 8.29
C LEU A 185 -13.94 -26.32 7.17
N HIS A 186 -14.60 -25.77 6.14
CA HIS A 186 -14.01 -25.14 4.96
C HIS A 186 -14.48 -23.69 4.70
N CYS A 187 -15.24 -23.05 5.61
CA CYS A 187 -15.68 -21.64 5.46
C CYS A 187 -14.74 -20.63 6.14
N PHE A 188 -13.45 -20.94 6.26
CA PHE A 188 -12.46 -19.99 6.77
C PHE A 188 -12.00 -19.03 5.66
N VAL A 189 -11.64 -17.81 6.04
CA VAL A 189 -11.12 -16.81 5.11
C VAL A 189 -9.68 -17.18 4.76
N THR A 190 -9.42 -17.34 3.47
CA THR A 190 -8.09 -17.66 2.93
C THR A 190 -7.36 -16.41 2.45
N CYS A 191 -8.12 -15.46 1.90
CA CYS A 191 -7.60 -14.20 1.38
C CYS A 191 -8.70 -13.14 1.35
N PHE A 192 -8.31 -11.88 1.30
CA PHE A 192 -9.23 -10.78 1.03
C PHE A 192 -8.48 -9.64 0.35
N ASP A 193 -9.24 -8.77 -0.30
CA ASP A 193 -8.80 -7.47 -0.78
C ASP A 193 -9.91 -6.44 -0.57
N PHE A 194 -9.56 -5.16 -0.46
CA PHE A 194 -10.53 -4.14 -0.09
C PHE A 194 -10.30 -2.81 -0.80
N SER A 195 -11.38 -2.03 -0.89
CA SER A 195 -11.40 -0.66 -1.38
C SER A 195 -12.15 0.24 -0.40
N ASP A 196 -12.33 1.51 -0.77
CA ASP A 196 -13.18 2.44 -0.03
C ASP A 196 -14.66 1.99 0.03
N GLU A 197 -15.12 1.20 -0.94
CA GLU A 197 -16.54 0.81 -1.07
C GLU A 197 -16.78 -0.69 -0.91
N LEU A 198 -15.82 -1.51 -1.31
CA LEU A 198 -15.97 -2.96 -1.43
C LEU A 198 -14.97 -3.70 -0.54
N LEU A 199 -15.38 -4.87 -0.07
CA LEU A 199 -14.51 -5.86 0.55
C LEU A 199 -14.73 -7.18 -0.19
N ALA A 200 -13.72 -7.67 -0.89
CA ALA A 200 -13.75 -8.93 -1.60
C ALA A 200 -13.03 -9.99 -0.77
N VAL A 201 -13.70 -11.13 -0.52
CA VAL A 201 -13.23 -12.16 0.41
C VAL A 201 -13.25 -13.50 -0.29
N GLY A 202 -12.12 -14.21 -0.26
CA GLY A 202 -12.02 -15.61 -0.68
C GLY A 202 -12.09 -16.55 0.52
N TYR A 203 -12.73 -17.69 0.32
CA TYR A 203 -12.90 -18.71 1.35
C TYR A 203 -12.26 -20.04 0.94
N GLY A 204 -11.95 -20.86 1.96
CA GLY A 204 -11.39 -22.21 1.82
C GLY A 204 -12.33 -23.26 1.23
N ASN A 205 -13.51 -22.86 0.75
CA ASN A 205 -14.47 -23.68 0.02
C ASN A 205 -14.66 -23.20 -1.44
N GLY A 206 -13.78 -22.31 -1.92
CA GLY A 206 -13.81 -21.76 -3.27
C GLY A 206 -14.89 -20.69 -3.52
N VAL A 207 -15.58 -20.24 -2.46
CA VAL A 207 -16.53 -19.13 -2.56
C VAL A 207 -15.77 -17.80 -2.54
N VAL A 208 -16.26 -16.84 -3.32
CA VAL A 208 -15.82 -15.44 -3.25
C VAL A 208 -17.00 -14.55 -2.94
N ASP A 209 -16.97 -13.84 -1.81
CA ASP A 209 -17.98 -12.85 -1.46
C ASP A 209 -17.48 -11.44 -1.72
N VAL A 210 -18.36 -10.59 -2.23
CA VAL A 210 -18.15 -9.14 -2.34
C VAL A 210 -19.14 -8.46 -1.42
N ILE A 211 -18.61 -7.74 -0.43
CA ILE A 211 -19.37 -7.08 0.63
C ILE A 211 -19.26 -5.57 0.43
N GLY A 212 -20.39 -4.87 0.53
CA GLY A 212 -20.39 -3.40 0.54
C GLY A 212 -19.98 -2.90 1.93
N ARG A 213 -18.90 -2.11 2.04
CA ARG A 213 -18.37 -1.67 3.34
C ARG A 213 -19.37 -0.84 4.14
N LYS A 214 -20.09 0.07 3.48
CA LYS A 214 -21.06 0.97 4.12
C LYS A 214 -22.38 0.27 4.47
N SER A 215 -22.83 -0.66 3.65
CA SER A 215 -24.08 -1.40 3.89
C SER A 215 -23.86 -2.60 4.81
N ILE A 216 -22.64 -3.14 4.87
CA ILE A 216 -22.30 -4.41 5.52
C ILE A 216 -23.11 -5.58 4.93
N GLU A 217 -23.64 -5.39 3.72
CA GLU A 217 -24.41 -6.40 3.01
C GLU A 217 -23.52 -7.12 2.00
N THR A 218 -23.68 -8.45 1.89
CA THR A 218 -23.09 -9.24 0.82
C THR A 218 -23.82 -8.91 -0.48
N LEU A 219 -23.11 -8.23 -1.38
CA LEU A 219 -23.63 -7.77 -2.67
C LEU A 219 -23.61 -8.90 -3.70
N HIS A 220 -22.51 -9.66 -3.71
CA HIS A 220 -22.33 -10.79 -4.60
C HIS A 220 -21.70 -11.96 -3.85
N THR A 221 -22.15 -13.16 -4.18
CA THR A 221 -21.49 -14.42 -3.84
C THR A 221 -21.21 -15.13 -5.14
N PHE A 222 -19.94 -15.34 -5.45
CA PHE A 222 -19.51 -16.11 -6.62
C PHE A 222 -19.06 -17.50 -6.19
N ARG A 223 -19.43 -18.47 -7.02
CA ARG A 223 -18.85 -19.80 -7.06
C ARG A 223 -18.23 -19.91 -8.44
N ASP A 224 -16.91 -19.87 -8.52
CA ASP A 224 -16.21 -19.87 -9.82
C ASP A 224 -16.26 -21.25 -10.52
N PHE A 225 -17.13 -22.16 -10.08
CA PHE A 225 -17.25 -23.57 -10.50
C PHE A 225 -18.18 -23.83 -11.69
N ASP A 226 -18.83 -22.82 -12.27
CA ASP A 226 -19.69 -23.00 -13.45
C ASP A 226 -18.85 -23.17 -14.75
N TRP A 227 -17.90 -24.12 -14.76
CA TRP A 227 -17.23 -24.57 -15.97
C TRP A 227 -18.04 -25.70 -16.63
N PRO A 228 -18.31 -25.66 -17.94
CA PRO A 228 -19.29 -26.52 -18.56
C PRO A 228 -18.71 -27.89 -18.95
N TYR A 229 -18.50 -28.84 -18.03
CA TYR A 229 -18.31 -30.26 -18.40
C TYR A 229 -18.76 -31.25 -17.31
N ASP A 230 -19.90 -31.90 -17.56
CA ASP A 230 -20.09 -33.34 -17.86
C ASP A 230 -19.21 -34.42 -17.19
N HIS A 231 -18.64 -34.16 -16.02
CA HIS A 231 -18.19 -35.22 -15.11
C HIS A 231 -19.23 -35.38 -14.00
N SER A 232 -19.71 -36.61 -13.81
CA SER A 232 -20.56 -36.97 -12.68
C SER A 232 -19.84 -36.61 -11.38
N PHE A 233 -20.22 -35.47 -10.80
CA PHE A 233 -19.71 -35.00 -9.53
C PHE A 233 -20.15 -35.96 -8.42
N ASP A 234 -19.21 -36.68 -7.84
CA ASP A 234 -19.41 -37.32 -6.54
C ASP A 234 -19.39 -36.21 -5.46
N GLU A 235 -20.35 -36.24 -4.53
CA GLU A 235 -20.46 -35.26 -3.44
C GLU A 235 -19.20 -35.18 -2.55
N ASP A 236 -18.30 -36.15 -2.67
CA ASP A 236 -17.00 -36.24 -1.99
C ASP A 236 -15.88 -35.37 -2.62
N ASP A 237 -16.08 -34.76 -3.80
CA ASP A 237 -15.09 -33.84 -4.41
C ASP A 237 -15.30 -32.36 -4.05
N ALA A 238 -16.43 -32.02 -3.40
CA ALA A 238 -16.70 -30.67 -2.89
C ALA A 238 -15.71 -30.18 -1.81
N TYR A 239 -14.81 -31.06 -1.36
CA TYR A 239 -13.86 -30.84 -0.26
C TYR A 239 -12.46 -30.37 -0.72
N ASN A 240 -12.20 -30.22 -2.01
CA ASN A 240 -10.86 -29.98 -2.56
C ASN A 240 -10.62 -28.60 -3.18
N PHE A 241 -11.43 -27.59 -2.83
CA PHE A 241 -11.38 -26.29 -3.48
C PHE A 241 -11.13 -25.14 -2.52
N ALA A 242 -10.14 -24.30 -2.80
CA ALA A 242 -9.84 -23.12 -1.99
C ALA A 242 -9.55 -21.91 -2.87
N THR A 243 -10.16 -20.76 -2.54
CA THR A 243 -9.79 -19.49 -3.16
C THR A 243 -8.50 -19.00 -2.53
N GLU A 244 -7.36 -19.08 -3.21
CA GLU A 244 -6.08 -18.69 -2.61
C GLU A 244 -5.84 -17.18 -2.68
N LYS A 245 -6.35 -16.50 -3.72
CA LYS A 245 -6.27 -15.04 -3.83
C LYS A 245 -7.49 -14.40 -4.46
N VAL A 246 -7.77 -13.18 -3.99
CA VAL A 246 -8.71 -12.24 -4.57
C VAL A 246 -8.01 -10.89 -4.69
N ILE A 247 -8.15 -10.22 -5.83
CA ILE A 247 -7.53 -8.92 -6.09
C ILE A 247 -8.54 -7.99 -6.78
N LEU A 248 -8.71 -6.79 -6.24
CA LEU A 248 -9.43 -5.69 -6.84
C LEU A 248 -8.44 -4.78 -7.59
N SER A 249 -8.75 -4.45 -8.84
CA SER A 249 -7.95 -3.47 -9.58
C SER A 249 -8.04 -2.09 -8.88
N PRO A 250 -7.00 -1.24 -8.93
CA PRO A 250 -7.02 0.09 -8.31
C PRO A 250 -8.22 0.97 -8.70
N LYS A 251 -8.64 0.95 -9.97
CA LYS A 251 -9.84 1.68 -10.43
C LYS A 251 -11.15 0.92 -10.23
N GLN A 252 -11.09 -0.25 -9.60
CA GLN A 252 -12.23 -1.14 -9.35
C GLN A 252 -13.00 -1.48 -10.64
N GLN A 253 -12.28 -1.64 -11.74
CA GLN A 253 -12.82 -2.09 -13.02
C GLN A 253 -12.82 -3.60 -13.14
N PHE A 254 -11.94 -4.27 -12.39
CA PHE A 254 -11.76 -5.72 -12.42
C PHE A 254 -11.65 -6.31 -11.02
N LEU A 255 -12.17 -7.52 -10.89
CA LEU A 255 -12.00 -8.42 -9.76
C LEU A 255 -11.39 -9.72 -10.29
N LEU A 256 -10.22 -10.08 -9.79
CA LEU A 256 -9.55 -11.31 -10.15
C LEU A 256 -9.62 -12.27 -8.98
N SER A 257 -10.22 -13.43 -9.20
CA SER A 257 -10.21 -14.54 -8.25
C SER A 257 -9.33 -15.66 -8.77
N TYR A 258 -8.61 -16.28 -7.84
CA TYR A 258 -7.72 -17.39 -8.08
C TYR A 258 -8.10 -18.55 -7.17
N LEU A 259 -8.51 -19.64 -7.82
CA LEU A 259 -9.03 -20.85 -7.23
C LEU A 259 -8.06 -22.00 -7.48
N TYR A 260 -7.72 -22.70 -6.41
CA TYR A 260 -6.94 -23.93 -6.45
C TYR A 260 -7.85 -25.14 -6.25
N THR A 261 -7.60 -26.18 -7.04
CA THR A 261 -8.16 -27.52 -6.90
C THR A 261 -7.03 -28.53 -6.77
N ALA A 262 -7.29 -29.73 -6.25
CA ALA A 262 -6.25 -30.77 -6.09
C ALA A 262 -5.44 -31.10 -7.37
N THR A 263 -5.95 -30.74 -8.55
CA THR A 263 -5.36 -31.08 -9.85
C THR A 263 -5.17 -29.88 -10.78
N SER A 264 -5.67 -28.69 -10.47
CA SER A 264 -5.69 -27.57 -11.42
C SER A 264 -5.80 -26.21 -10.74
N TYR A 265 -5.34 -25.19 -11.46
CA TYR A 265 -5.39 -23.80 -11.05
C TYR A 265 -6.27 -22.99 -12.00
N PHE A 266 -7.23 -22.24 -11.44
CA PHE A 266 -8.20 -21.47 -12.20
C PHE A 266 -8.12 -19.99 -11.83
N LEU A 267 -8.02 -19.13 -12.84
CA LEU A 267 -8.11 -17.69 -12.70
C LEU A 267 -9.39 -17.20 -13.38
N THR A 268 -10.22 -16.47 -12.64
CA THR A 268 -11.43 -15.84 -13.17
C THR A 268 -11.32 -14.33 -13.05
N LEU A 269 -11.28 -13.64 -14.19
CA LEU A 269 -11.31 -12.20 -14.26
C LEU A 269 -12.74 -11.71 -14.49
N ARG A 270 -13.27 -10.93 -13.55
CA ARG A 270 -14.60 -10.33 -13.61
C ARG A 270 -14.47 -8.84 -13.90
N LYS A 271 -15.24 -8.33 -14.85
CA LYS A 271 -15.38 -6.90 -15.11
C LYS A 271 -16.49 -6.34 -14.23
N ILE A 272 -16.16 -5.29 -13.48
CA ILE A 272 -17.08 -4.56 -12.62
C ILE A 272 -17.64 -3.39 -13.45
N LYS A 273 -18.90 -3.48 -13.87
CA LYS A 273 -19.59 -2.35 -14.51
C LYS A 273 -20.26 -1.45 -13.47
N SER A 274 -20.77 -2.07 -12.41
CA SER A 274 -21.27 -1.40 -11.22
C SER A 274 -21.10 -2.31 -10.01
N VAL A 275 -21.24 -1.76 -8.81
CA VAL A 275 -21.23 -2.50 -7.53
C VAL A 275 -22.21 -3.68 -7.52
N LYS A 276 -23.28 -3.62 -8.34
CA LYS A 276 -24.32 -4.66 -8.47
C LYS A 276 -24.19 -5.52 -9.74
N GLU A 277 -23.27 -5.19 -10.65
CA GLU A 277 -23.11 -5.90 -11.91
C GLU A 277 -21.63 -6.22 -12.14
N MET A 278 -21.29 -7.48 -11.87
CA MET A 278 -19.98 -8.07 -12.10
C MET A 278 -20.11 -9.27 -13.02
N THR A 279 -19.54 -9.18 -14.21
CA THR A 279 -19.62 -10.23 -15.24
C THR A 279 -18.26 -10.87 -15.46
N ILE A 280 -18.22 -12.18 -15.68
CA ILE A 280 -16.99 -12.87 -16.08
C ILE A 280 -16.53 -12.30 -17.43
N ALA A 281 -15.32 -11.76 -17.47
CA ALA A 281 -14.69 -11.26 -18.68
C ALA A 281 -13.81 -12.35 -19.30
N HIS A 282 -12.99 -13.02 -18.47
CA HIS A 282 -12.08 -14.07 -18.91
C HIS A 282 -11.96 -15.15 -17.84
N GLN A 283 -11.71 -16.38 -18.28
CA GLN A 283 -11.36 -17.51 -17.42
C GLN A 283 -10.15 -18.23 -18.03
N LEU A 284 -9.22 -18.63 -17.17
CA LEU A 284 -8.02 -19.34 -17.56
C LEU A 284 -7.79 -20.51 -16.61
N GLN A 285 -7.71 -21.72 -17.17
CA GLN A 285 -7.14 -22.87 -16.49
C GLN A 285 -5.66 -22.94 -16.85
N LEU A 286 -4.79 -23.01 -15.84
CA LEU A 286 -3.36 -23.20 -16.06
C LEU A 286 -3.07 -24.65 -16.47
N ASP A 287 -1.98 -24.84 -17.22
CA ASP A 287 -1.51 -26.13 -17.73
C ASP A 287 -1.26 -27.14 -16.59
N GLU A 288 -1.46 -28.43 -16.85
CA GLU A 288 -1.16 -29.54 -15.93
C GLU A 288 0.32 -29.57 -15.48
N ASN A 289 1.22 -28.97 -16.26
CA ASN A 289 2.64 -28.84 -15.92
C ASN A 289 2.94 -27.75 -14.87
N VAL A 290 1.94 -26.92 -14.51
CA VAL A 290 2.06 -25.96 -13.42
C VAL A 290 1.99 -26.70 -12.09
N GLU A 291 3.08 -26.62 -11.33
CA GLU A 291 3.15 -27.20 -10.00
C GLU A 291 2.51 -26.30 -8.94
N GLU A 292 2.70 -24.99 -9.07
CA GLU A 292 2.17 -24.00 -8.12
C GLU A 292 2.10 -22.61 -8.76
N LEU A 293 1.01 -21.86 -8.52
CA LEU A 293 1.00 -20.41 -8.74
C LEU A 293 1.48 -19.73 -7.46
N VAL A 294 2.77 -19.37 -7.42
CA VAL A 294 3.46 -18.81 -6.24
C VAL A 294 2.83 -17.49 -5.80
N ASN A 295 2.45 -16.62 -6.75
CA ASN A 295 1.64 -15.43 -6.51
C ASN A 295 1.09 -14.81 -7.80
N LEU A 296 0.34 -13.73 -7.61
CA LEU A 296 -0.43 -12.99 -8.56
C LEU A 296 -0.42 -11.50 -8.16
N TYR A 297 -0.28 -10.62 -9.16
CA TYR A 297 -0.57 -9.19 -9.05
C TYR A 297 -1.43 -8.74 -10.21
N MET A 298 -2.25 -7.72 -9.96
CA MET A 298 -3.06 -7.09 -10.99
C MET A 298 -3.08 -5.58 -10.76
N ASP A 299 -2.76 -4.83 -11.81
CA ASP A 299 -3.14 -3.42 -11.95
C ASP A 299 -4.19 -3.27 -13.06
N ASP A 300 -4.61 -2.03 -13.35
CA ASP A 300 -5.64 -1.77 -14.35
C ASP A 300 -5.24 -2.18 -15.79
N PHE A 301 -3.94 -2.38 -16.06
CA PHE A 301 -3.36 -2.61 -17.38
C PHE A 301 -2.72 -3.99 -17.54
N TYR A 302 -2.06 -4.49 -16.50
CA TYR A 302 -1.28 -5.72 -16.50
C TYR A 302 -1.62 -6.62 -15.30
N THR A 303 -1.66 -7.92 -15.59
CA THR A 303 -1.70 -8.99 -14.59
C THR A 303 -0.38 -9.75 -14.66
N VAL A 304 0.26 -9.96 -13.51
CA VAL A 304 1.53 -10.70 -13.41
C VAL A 304 1.30 -11.99 -12.65
N LEU A 305 1.55 -13.12 -13.31
CA LEU A 305 1.45 -14.47 -12.75
C LEU A 305 2.86 -14.94 -12.38
N PHE A 306 3.07 -15.45 -11.18
CA PHE A 306 4.30 -16.13 -10.77
C PHE A 306 4.03 -17.62 -10.71
N ILE A 307 4.59 -18.36 -11.66
CA ILE A 307 4.30 -19.77 -11.89
C ILE A 307 5.55 -20.58 -11.56
N ARG A 308 5.39 -21.65 -10.80
CA ARG A 308 6.39 -22.70 -10.64
C ARG A 308 5.94 -23.89 -11.47
N SER A 309 6.75 -24.31 -12.42
CA SER A 309 6.47 -25.42 -13.32
C SER A 309 7.31 -26.64 -12.95
N ARG A 310 6.68 -27.82 -13.01
CA ARG A 310 7.36 -29.09 -12.74
C ARG A 310 8.24 -29.43 -13.93
N THR A 311 9.52 -29.72 -13.69
CA THR A 311 10.41 -30.27 -14.72
C THR A 311 10.53 -31.78 -14.54
N ASN A 312 10.48 -32.54 -15.65
CA ASN A 312 10.49 -34.01 -15.59
C ASN A 312 11.77 -34.62 -15.00
N ARG A 313 12.88 -33.86 -14.91
CA ARG A 313 14.21 -34.35 -14.49
C ARG A 313 15.09 -33.32 -13.75
N GLY A 314 14.53 -32.24 -13.20
CA GLY A 314 15.30 -31.15 -12.56
C GLY A 314 14.57 -30.49 -11.39
N PRO A 315 15.17 -29.47 -10.74
CA PRO A 315 14.44 -28.61 -9.82
C PRO A 315 13.31 -27.88 -10.59
N SER A 316 12.20 -27.60 -9.91
CA SER A 316 11.10 -26.84 -10.50
C SER A 316 11.61 -25.48 -10.99
N GLU A 317 11.21 -25.10 -12.21
CA GLU A 317 11.56 -23.80 -12.77
C GLU A 317 10.50 -22.80 -12.38
N GLU A 318 10.92 -21.66 -11.83
CA GLU A 318 10.02 -20.55 -11.57
C GLU A 318 10.08 -19.58 -12.73
N MET A 319 8.93 -19.04 -13.09
CA MET A 319 8.77 -18.07 -14.17
C MET A 319 7.74 -17.04 -13.75
N PHE A 320 7.82 -15.86 -14.35
CA PHE A 320 6.71 -14.92 -14.27
C PHE A 320 6.20 -14.59 -15.67
N GLU A 321 4.89 -14.48 -15.78
CA GLU A 321 4.18 -14.18 -16.99
C GLU A 321 3.41 -12.88 -16.83
N ILE A 322 3.59 -11.96 -17.75
CA ILE A 322 2.89 -10.68 -17.79
C ILE A 322 1.81 -10.78 -18.84
N ARG A 323 0.58 -10.50 -18.43
CA ARG A 323 -0.63 -10.51 -19.27
C ARG A 323 -1.25 -9.12 -19.30
N SER A 324 -1.94 -8.77 -20.38
CA SER A 324 -2.81 -7.59 -20.39
C SER A 324 -4.03 -7.85 -19.51
N THR A 325 -4.38 -6.98 -18.56
CA THR A 325 -5.56 -7.17 -17.70
C THR A 325 -6.85 -7.16 -18.52
N GLU A 326 -6.97 -6.24 -19.50
CA GLU A 326 -8.22 -6.09 -20.28
C GLU A 326 -8.50 -7.30 -21.20
N SER A 327 -7.49 -7.76 -21.93
CA SER A 327 -7.64 -8.88 -22.88
C SER A 327 -7.31 -10.24 -22.28
N PHE A 328 -6.70 -10.23 -21.08
CA PHE A 328 -6.11 -11.39 -20.42
C PHE A 328 -5.14 -12.18 -21.30
N THR A 329 -4.54 -11.57 -22.33
CA THR A 329 -3.59 -12.25 -23.23
C THR A 329 -2.15 -12.18 -22.69
N PRO A 330 -1.34 -13.23 -22.86
CA PRO A 330 0.07 -13.22 -22.47
C PRO A 330 0.86 -12.27 -23.38
N LEU A 331 1.60 -11.35 -22.76
CA LEU A 331 2.47 -10.40 -23.43
C LEU A 331 3.93 -10.88 -23.38
N HIS A 332 4.39 -11.25 -22.19
CA HIS A 332 5.76 -11.66 -21.95
C HIS A 332 5.83 -12.79 -20.92
N SER A 333 6.84 -13.64 -21.05
CA SER A 333 7.10 -14.73 -20.12
C SER A 333 8.60 -14.87 -19.92
N PHE A 334 9.04 -14.89 -18.66
CA PHE A 334 10.46 -14.89 -18.31
C PHE A 334 10.77 -15.96 -17.27
N PRO A 335 11.75 -16.83 -17.52
CA PRO A 335 12.23 -17.77 -16.51
C PRO A 335 13.07 -17.05 -15.45
N VAL A 336 12.81 -17.37 -14.19
CA VAL A 336 13.57 -16.93 -13.02
C VAL A 336 14.46 -18.08 -12.55
N GLN A 337 15.78 -17.90 -12.71
CA GLN A 337 16.73 -18.85 -12.15
C GLN A 337 16.76 -18.75 -10.61
N GLY A 338 16.38 -19.84 -9.92
CA GLY A 338 16.38 -19.95 -8.46
C GLY A 338 14.97 -20.01 -7.87
N ILE A 339 14.90 -19.99 -6.53
CA ILE A 339 13.62 -19.97 -5.79
C ILE A 339 13.32 -18.52 -5.40
N VAL A 340 12.19 -17.99 -5.83
CA VAL A 340 11.68 -16.67 -5.46
C VAL A 340 11.27 -16.71 -3.99
N SER A 341 11.79 -15.78 -3.20
CA SER A 341 11.48 -15.66 -1.77
C SER A 341 10.57 -14.48 -1.46
N ALA A 342 10.66 -13.41 -2.25
CA ALA A 342 9.87 -12.20 -2.10
C ALA A 342 9.79 -11.47 -3.44
N TYR A 343 8.74 -10.69 -3.67
CA TYR A 343 8.55 -10.01 -4.94
C TYR A 343 7.49 -8.91 -4.77
N HIS A 344 7.53 -7.92 -5.64
CA HIS A 344 6.55 -6.83 -5.68
C HIS A 344 6.52 -6.21 -7.06
N TYR A 345 5.31 -5.91 -7.53
CA TYR A 345 5.06 -5.26 -8.81
C TYR A 345 4.41 -3.90 -8.57
N LEU A 346 4.93 -2.85 -9.20
CA LEU A 346 4.34 -1.51 -9.16
C LEU A 346 4.64 -0.77 -10.48
N ASN A 347 3.60 -0.32 -11.17
CA ASN A 347 3.68 0.58 -12.33
C ASN A 347 4.65 0.13 -13.45
N GLY A 348 4.66 -1.17 -13.76
CA GLY A 348 5.54 -1.71 -14.79
C GLY A 348 6.95 -2.05 -14.31
N LEU A 349 7.24 -1.86 -13.02
CA LEU A 349 8.49 -2.30 -12.41
C LEU A 349 8.23 -3.53 -11.55
N LEU A 350 9.08 -4.54 -11.70
CA LEU A 350 9.02 -5.76 -10.92
C LEU A 350 10.33 -5.99 -10.15
N VAL A 351 10.22 -6.10 -8.83
CA VAL A 351 11.35 -6.44 -7.97
C VAL A 351 11.16 -7.84 -7.44
N ILE A 352 12.21 -8.67 -7.52
CA ILE A 352 12.22 -10.07 -7.11
C ILE A 352 13.43 -10.31 -6.23
N GLY A 353 13.19 -10.78 -5.01
CA GLY A 353 14.16 -11.44 -4.15
C GLY A 353 14.18 -12.93 -4.47
N LYS A 354 15.32 -13.46 -4.89
CA LYS A 354 15.47 -14.88 -5.25
C LYS A 354 16.67 -15.49 -4.57
N ARG A 355 16.59 -16.79 -4.31
CA ARG A 355 17.63 -17.59 -3.67
C ARG A 355 18.19 -18.59 -4.68
N ILE A 356 19.51 -18.58 -4.85
CA ILE A 356 20.24 -19.57 -5.65
C ILE A 356 21.25 -20.23 -4.72
N GLY A 357 21.00 -21.50 -4.37
CA GLY A 357 21.77 -22.20 -3.34
C GLY A 357 21.69 -21.47 -2.00
N ASN A 358 22.83 -21.00 -1.50
CA ASN A 358 22.93 -20.26 -0.22
C ASN A 358 23.04 -18.74 -0.41
N SER A 359 22.99 -18.24 -1.65
CA SER A 359 23.11 -16.81 -1.95
C SER A 359 21.75 -16.22 -2.29
N GLN A 360 21.49 -15.05 -1.74
CA GLN A 360 20.28 -14.28 -2.02
C GLN A 360 20.59 -13.19 -3.05
N PHE A 361 19.72 -13.02 -4.03
CA PHE A 361 19.81 -11.99 -5.04
C PHE A 361 18.56 -11.09 -4.98
N LEU A 362 18.77 -9.80 -5.20
CA LEU A 362 17.72 -8.84 -5.47
C LEU A 362 17.81 -8.42 -6.94
N ARG A 363 16.70 -8.57 -7.66
CA ARG A 363 16.63 -8.30 -9.09
C ARG A 363 15.48 -7.37 -9.40
N VAL A 364 15.72 -6.40 -10.26
CA VAL A 364 14.73 -5.45 -10.76
C VAL A 364 14.56 -5.63 -12.25
N TRP A 365 13.31 -5.65 -12.70
CA TRP A 365 12.90 -5.86 -14.08
C TRP A 365 11.98 -4.74 -14.52
N ASP A 366 12.14 -4.31 -15.76
CA ASP A 366 11.11 -3.56 -16.47
C ASP A 366 10.17 -4.56 -17.14
N THR A 367 8.90 -4.55 -16.76
CA THR A 367 7.92 -5.49 -17.30
C THR A 367 7.46 -5.14 -18.72
N LYS A 368 7.69 -3.91 -19.18
CA LYS A 368 7.35 -3.52 -20.56
C LYS A 368 8.37 -4.02 -21.57
N THR A 369 9.65 -3.98 -21.21
CA THR A 369 10.75 -4.42 -22.09
C THR A 369 11.19 -5.84 -21.81
N GLY A 370 10.90 -6.37 -20.61
CA GLY A 370 11.36 -7.68 -20.19
C GLY A 370 12.82 -7.74 -19.77
N VAL A 371 13.49 -6.59 -19.70
CA VAL A 371 14.91 -6.52 -19.42
C VAL A 371 15.13 -6.47 -17.91
N SER A 372 16.06 -7.30 -17.43
CA SER A 372 16.56 -7.17 -16.06
C SER A 372 17.45 -5.92 -15.98
N ILE A 373 17.00 -4.90 -15.25
CA ILE A 373 17.71 -3.63 -15.09
C ILE A 373 18.86 -3.79 -14.08
N TRP A 374 18.58 -4.46 -12.96
CA TRP A 374 19.52 -4.57 -11.84
C TRP A 374 19.50 -5.97 -11.24
N ASN A 375 20.66 -6.51 -10.88
CA ASN A 375 20.79 -7.83 -10.27
C ASN A 375 22.00 -7.87 -9.34
N VAL A 376 21.74 -7.94 -8.04
CA VAL A 376 22.78 -7.84 -7.01
C VAL A 376 22.70 -9.00 -6.03
N ASN A 377 23.86 -9.50 -5.62
CA ASN A 377 23.99 -10.50 -4.57
C ASN A 377 24.01 -9.81 -3.20
N LEU A 378 23.12 -10.22 -2.30
CA LEU A 378 22.98 -9.71 -0.94
C LEU A 378 23.62 -10.65 0.10
N ASP A 379 24.50 -11.54 -0.34
CA ASP A 379 25.16 -12.56 0.46
C ASP A 379 24.15 -13.50 1.15
N LYS A 380 24.44 -13.93 2.39
CA LYS A 380 23.66 -14.94 3.14
C LYS A 380 22.42 -14.39 3.84
N GLU A 381 21.97 -13.19 3.49
CA GLU A 381 20.78 -12.59 4.10
C GLU A 381 19.52 -13.09 3.38
N LYS A 382 18.62 -13.76 4.10
CA LYS A 382 17.35 -14.23 3.53
C LYS A 382 16.35 -13.07 3.49
N ILE A 383 15.91 -12.67 2.30
CA ILE A 383 14.79 -11.72 2.15
C ILE A 383 13.49 -12.44 2.45
N VAL A 384 12.73 -11.91 3.40
CA VAL A 384 11.39 -12.39 3.78
C VAL A 384 10.31 -11.67 2.98
N ASP A 385 10.42 -10.35 2.84
CA ASP A 385 9.49 -9.57 2.03
C ASP A 385 10.19 -8.32 1.45
N LEU A 386 9.60 -7.74 0.41
CA LEU A 386 10.08 -6.51 -0.20
C LEU A 386 8.92 -5.69 -0.80
N ARG A 387 9.07 -4.37 -0.86
CA ARG A 387 8.11 -3.45 -1.48
C ARG A 387 8.81 -2.36 -2.26
N ILE A 388 8.19 -1.96 -3.37
CA ILE A 388 8.53 -0.74 -4.10
C ILE A 388 7.66 0.36 -3.48
N ILE A 389 8.31 1.44 -3.05
CA ILE A 389 7.64 2.59 -2.43
C ILE A 389 7.72 3.75 -3.41
N SER A 390 6.57 4.05 -4.02
CA SER A 390 6.43 5.09 -5.03
C SER A 390 7.43 4.91 -6.19
N ASP A 391 8.02 5.99 -6.67
CA ASP A 391 9.09 6.03 -7.65
C ASP A 391 10.48 6.26 -7.02
N LYS A 392 10.60 6.24 -5.68
CA LYS A 392 11.82 6.64 -4.97
C LYS A 392 12.60 5.50 -4.33
N TYR A 393 11.94 4.51 -3.74
CA TYR A 393 12.63 3.54 -2.88
C TYR A 393 12.21 2.10 -3.12
N ILE A 394 13.13 1.17 -2.86
CA ILE A 394 12.82 -0.23 -2.61
C ILE A 394 13.12 -0.48 -1.13
N VAL A 395 12.22 -1.15 -0.43
CA VAL A 395 12.45 -1.58 0.94
C VAL A 395 12.41 -3.10 0.99
N SER A 396 13.40 -3.72 1.62
CA SER A 396 13.45 -5.18 1.82
C SER A 396 13.62 -5.49 3.30
N VAL A 397 12.94 -6.53 3.78
CA VAL A 397 13.08 -7.04 5.15
C VAL A 397 13.72 -8.42 5.14
N ASN A 398 14.67 -8.65 6.05
CA ASN A 398 15.29 -9.96 6.21
C ASN A 398 14.64 -10.79 7.34
N ASP A 399 15.11 -12.03 7.51
CA ASP A 399 14.61 -12.96 8.54
C ASP A 399 15.02 -12.61 9.98
N HIS A 400 15.80 -11.55 10.15
CA HIS A 400 16.13 -10.95 11.44
C HIS A 400 15.30 -9.69 11.74
N GLY A 401 14.40 -9.28 10.83
CA GLY A 401 13.59 -8.07 10.96
C GLY A 401 14.38 -6.78 10.71
N GLU A 402 15.56 -6.85 10.09
CA GLU A 402 16.30 -5.68 9.63
C GLU A 402 15.73 -5.24 8.27
N LEU A 403 15.45 -3.95 8.18
CA LEU A 403 14.96 -3.31 6.97
C LEU A 403 16.13 -2.64 6.23
N LYS A 404 16.21 -2.86 4.93
CA LYS A 404 17.12 -2.15 4.04
C LYS A 404 16.33 -1.28 3.08
N GLN A 405 16.73 -0.02 3.00
CA GLN A 405 16.19 0.95 2.06
C GLN A 405 17.20 1.15 0.93
N TRP A 406 16.74 0.96 -0.30
CA TRP A 406 17.50 1.12 -1.52
C TRP A 406 16.94 2.30 -2.30
N ASP A 407 17.82 3.14 -2.87
CA ASP A 407 17.42 4.20 -3.77
C ASP A 407 17.02 3.64 -5.14
N LEU A 408 15.76 3.84 -5.55
CA LEU A 408 15.26 3.31 -6.80
C LEU A 408 15.89 4.03 -8.00
N HIS A 409 16.14 5.35 -7.92
CA HIS A 409 16.75 6.07 -9.04
C HIS A 409 18.16 5.56 -9.34
N THR A 410 18.98 5.40 -8.30
CA THR A 410 20.32 4.79 -8.44
C THR A 410 20.26 3.36 -8.99
N VAL A 411 19.25 2.57 -8.60
CA VAL A 411 19.04 1.20 -9.10
C VAL A 411 18.65 1.17 -10.58
N LEU A 412 17.87 2.16 -11.04
CA LEU A 412 17.42 2.26 -12.42
C LEU A 412 18.50 2.80 -13.36
N ASP A 413 19.38 3.67 -12.85
CA ASP A 413 20.29 4.42 -13.71
C ASP A 413 21.42 3.57 -14.32
N HIS A 414 21.96 2.52 -13.69
CA HIS A 414 22.87 1.52 -14.28
C HIS A 414 23.16 0.35 -13.29
N ALA A 415 23.98 -0.65 -13.67
CA ALA A 415 24.38 -1.79 -12.82
C ALA A 415 25.32 -1.38 -11.65
N VAL A 416 24.81 -0.54 -10.75
CA VAL A 416 25.49 0.01 -9.58
C VAL A 416 25.67 -1.09 -8.52
N PRO A 417 26.81 -1.19 -7.81
CA PRO A 417 26.99 -2.14 -6.71
C PRO A 417 25.97 -1.93 -5.58
N ALA A 418 25.69 -3.00 -4.82
CA ALA A 418 24.74 -2.98 -3.69
C ALA A 418 24.96 -1.80 -2.73
N ASP A 419 26.23 -1.55 -2.39
CA ASP A 419 26.62 -0.59 -1.35
C ASP A 419 26.36 0.86 -1.75
N GLN A 420 26.30 1.15 -3.05
CA GLN A 420 26.02 2.49 -3.57
C GLN A 420 24.52 2.75 -3.71
N ALA A 421 23.73 1.70 -3.94
CA ALA A 421 22.26 1.79 -3.98
C ALA A 421 21.62 1.74 -2.58
N LEU A 422 22.33 1.19 -1.58
CA LEU A 422 21.84 1.09 -0.21
C LEU A 422 21.92 2.46 0.48
N LEU A 423 20.77 3.04 0.81
CA LEU A 423 20.70 4.29 1.56
C LEU A 423 20.90 4.03 3.06
N HIS A 424 20.05 3.17 3.64
CA HIS A 424 20.03 2.95 5.08
C HIS A 424 19.69 1.50 5.45
N ARG A 425 20.21 1.13 6.61
CA ARG A 425 19.76 -0.04 7.38
C ARG A 425 18.92 0.48 8.53
N ILE A 426 17.63 0.21 8.48
CA ILE A 426 16.69 0.52 9.55
C ILE A 426 16.78 -0.64 10.54
N GLY A 427 17.40 -0.34 11.68
CA GLY A 427 17.93 -1.33 12.62
C GLY A 427 16.86 -2.11 13.38
N SER A 428 17.22 -3.34 13.71
CA SER A 428 16.49 -4.30 14.54
C SER A 428 16.25 -3.77 15.97
N SER A 429 15.21 -2.97 16.18
CA SER A 429 14.66 -2.77 17.51
C SER A 429 14.21 -4.12 18.10
N LYS A 430 14.07 -4.23 19.43
CA LYS A 430 13.58 -5.48 20.04
C LYS A 430 12.25 -5.92 19.42
N ASN A 431 11.39 -4.97 19.04
CA ASN A 431 10.11 -5.26 18.40
C ASN A 431 10.27 -5.70 16.93
N LEU A 432 11.19 -5.09 16.19
CA LEU A 432 11.51 -5.48 14.81
C LEU A 432 12.16 -6.87 14.75
N SER A 433 13.08 -7.18 15.67
CA SER A 433 13.69 -8.50 15.81
C SER A 433 12.69 -9.60 16.21
N SER A 434 11.51 -9.21 16.73
CA SER A 434 10.40 -10.10 17.01
C SER A 434 9.38 -10.19 15.88
N CYS A 435 9.59 -9.52 14.74
CA CYS A 435 8.76 -9.66 13.55
C CYS A 435 9.34 -10.73 12.60
N VAL A 436 9.65 -11.92 13.12
CA VAL A 436 10.26 -12.98 12.29
C VAL A 436 9.17 -13.74 11.53
N GLY A 437 9.36 -13.88 10.23
CA GLY A 437 8.50 -14.70 9.36
C GLY A 437 7.18 -14.06 8.94
N GLY A 438 6.95 -12.78 9.26
CA GLY A 438 5.85 -12.03 8.67
C GLY A 438 6.28 -11.15 7.51
N GLY A 439 5.30 -10.53 6.86
CA GLY A 439 5.40 -9.69 5.69
C GLY A 439 5.32 -8.20 6.01
N MET A 440 5.35 -7.41 4.94
CA MET A 440 5.42 -5.96 4.98
C MET A 440 4.36 -5.35 4.05
N VAL A 441 3.72 -4.29 4.53
CA VAL A 441 2.98 -3.34 3.68
C VAL A 441 3.58 -1.96 3.92
N ALA A 442 3.78 -1.22 2.84
CA ALA A 442 4.50 0.05 2.91
C ALA A 442 4.07 0.99 1.80
N ASP A 443 4.15 2.29 2.11
CA ASP A 443 4.06 3.36 1.12
C ASP A 443 5.01 4.52 1.52
N GLU A 444 4.82 5.69 0.89
CA GLU A 444 5.64 6.88 1.11
C GLU A 444 5.61 7.43 2.54
N TYR A 445 4.64 7.06 3.37
CA TYR A 445 4.42 7.65 4.68
C TYR A 445 4.71 6.68 5.82
N GLN A 446 4.46 5.39 5.61
CA GLN A 446 4.51 4.40 6.68
C GLN A 446 4.98 3.03 6.16
N VAL A 447 5.79 2.37 6.97
CA VAL A 447 6.13 0.95 6.78
C VAL A 447 5.52 0.17 7.94
N VAL A 448 4.63 -0.77 7.63
CA VAL A 448 4.00 -1.64 8.62
C VAL A 448 4.53 -3.05 8.44
N LEU A 449 5.14 -3.55 9.50
CA LEU A 449 5.65 -4.90 9.60
C LEU A 449 4.75 -5.73 10.50
N PHE A 450 4.57 -6.99 10.09
CA PHE A 450 3.97 -8.00 10.94
C PHE A 450 4.97 -9.14 11.16
N GLY A 451 4.87 -9.82 12.30
CA GLY A 451 5.56 -11.09 12.50
C GLY A 451 5.32 -11.68 13.88
N PHE A 452 6.12 -12.71 14.22
CA PHE A 452 5.92 -13.54 15.40
C PHE A 452 7.13 -13.56 16.35
N PHE A 453 6.86 -13.54 17.66
CA PHE A 453 7.91 -13.63 18.68
C PHE A 453 8.67 -14.96 18.59
N ARG A 454 10.00 -14.88 18.47
CA ARG A 454 10.90 -16.03 18.34
C ARG A 454 11.25 -16.75 19.66
N THR A 455 10.66 -16.38 20.79
CA THR A 455 11.08 -16.97 22.08
C THR A 455 10.51 -18.37 22.22
N ALA A 456 11.39 -19.36 22.40
CA ALA A 456 11.06 -20.75 22.73
C ALA A 456 9.89 -20.79 23.72
N PRO A 457 8.92 -21.70 23.52
CA PRO A 457 7.67 -21.70 24.28
C PRO A 457 7.98 -21.76 25.77
N ILE A 458 7.83 -20.63 26.47
CA ILE A 458 7.67 -20.65 27.91
C ILE A 458 6.35 -21.38 28.10
N LYS A 459 6.39 -22.61 28.63
CA LYS A 459 5.21 -23.45 28.88
C LYS A 459 4.07 -22.59 29.44
N GLY A 460 3.03 -22.36 28.63
CA GLY A 460 1.82 -21.66 29.03
C GLY A 460 1.57 -20.25 28.46
N GLN A 461 2.50 -19.63 27.71
CA GLN A 461 2.20 -18.38 26.99
C GLN A 461 2.03 -18.64 25.49
N LYS A 462 0.85 -18.26 24.96
CA LYS A 462 0.53 -18.30 23.52
C LYS A 462 1.35 -17.26 22.76
N GLU A 463 1.87 -17.62 21.60
CA GLU A 463 2.49 -16.69 20.65
C GLU A 463 1.50 -15.58 20.32
N SER A 464 1.93 -14.32 20.45
CA SER A 464 1.11 -13.15 20.12
C SER A 464 1.72 -12.48 18.90
N PRO A 465 0.99 -12.31 17.78
CA PRO A 465 1.48 -11.51 16.67
C PRO A 465 1.73 -10.07 17.14
N ILE A 466 2.77 -9.46 16.57
CA ILE A 466 3.07 -8.05 16.77
C ILE A 466 2.95 -7.35 15.42
N ILE A 467 2.28 -6.20 15.43
CA ILE A 467 2.28 -5.26 14.30
C ILE A 467 3.07 -4.04 14.73
N VAL A 468 4.13 -3.76 13.99
CA VAL A 468 5.01 -2.61 14.21
C VAL A 468 4.84 -1.66 13.04
N SER A 469 4.41 -0.44 13.34
CA SER A 469 4.32 0.65 12.38
C SER A 469 5.55 1.55 12.53
N LEU A 470 6.20 1.85 11.42
CA LEU A 470 7.24 2.86 11.30
C LEU A 470 6.65 4.06 10.55
N ASP A 471 6.43 5.15 11.28
CA ASP A 471 5.84 6.38 10.76
C ASP A 471 6.96 7.39 10.41
N PHE A 472 7.09 7.72 9.12
CA PHE A 472 8.12 8.64 8.62
C PHE A 472 7.63 10.10 8.59
N MET A 473 6.37 10.38 8.93
CA MET A 473 5.86 11.75 9.03
C MET A 473 6.22 12.43 10.35
N LYS A 474 6.31 11.69 11.44
CA LYS A 474 6.45 12.24 12.80
C LYS A 474 7.90 12.42 13.28
N GLY A 475 8.87 11.87 12.53
CA GLY A 475 10.33 11.99 12.74
C GLY A 475 10.81 12.51 14.10
N GLN A 476 10.92 11.61 15.09
CA GLN A 476 11.90 11.63 16.20
C GLN A 476 11.62 10.41 17.08
N ASN A 477 12.67 9.64 17.40
CA ASN A 477 12.66 8.41 18.22
C ASN A 477 12.06 8.61 19.64
N ARG A 478 10.75 8.77 19.73
CA ARG A 478 9.97 8.59 20.95
C ARG A 478 9.02 7.44 20.70
N VAL A 479 9.41 6.26 21.18
CA VAL A 479 8.49 5.11 21.30
C VAL A 479 7.31 5.58 22.13
N LYS A 480 6.13 5.78 21.51
CA LYS A 480 4.90 5.93 22.27
C LYS A 480 4.61 4.58 22.91
N ARG A 481 4.35 4.59 24.23
CA ARG A 481 3.99 3.38 24.99
C ARG A 481 2.76 2.73 24.35
N PRO A 482 2.64 1.39 24.41
CA PRO A 482 1.56 0.64 23.78
C PRO A 482 0.19 1.19 24.18
N LEU A 483 -0.74 1.18 23.23
CA LEU A 483 -2.16 1.38 23.49
C LEU A 483 -2.65 0.35 24.53
N PRO A 484 -3.72 0.67 25.30
CA PRO A 484 -4.20 -0.18 26.38
C PRO A 484 -4.47 -1.59 25.87
N GLN A 485 -4.05 -2.59 26.65
CA GLN A 485 -4.43 -3.98 26.40
C GLN A 485 -5.95 -4.05 26.33
N LEU A 486 -6.49 -4.31 25.13
CA LEU A 486 -7.85 -4.81 25.00
C LEU A 486 -7.81 -6.24 25.52
N TYR A 487 -8.42 -6.42 26.70
CA TYR A 487 -8.50 -7.68 27.44
C TYR A 487 -9.35 -8.72 26.71
#